data_AF-A0A7S0JQK5-F1
#
_entry.id   AF-A0A7S0JQK5-F1
#
_cell.length_a   1.000
_cell.length_b   1.000
_cell.length_c   1.000
_cell.angle_alpha   90.00
_cell.angle_beta   90.00
_cell.angle_gamma   90.00
#
_symmetry.space_group_name_H-M   'P 1'
#
loop_
_entity.id
_entity.type
_entity.pdbx_description
1 polymer ?
#
loop_
_entity_poly.entity_id
_entity_poly.type
_entity_poly.pdbx_seq_one_letter_code
_entity_poly.pdbx_strand_id
1 'polypeptide(L)'
;RLGLASKADGLVRGLKDLEAQPDPLGKLLMKRRLGKAGPMLRRVTCPIGVLLIVFESRPDAVIQIASLCIKSGNAVILKGGKEAQSSNRALVDLVLAPALAA
;
A
#
# COMPACT_ATOMS: atom_id res chain seq x y z
N ARG A 1 -16.43 16.59 9.08
CA ARG A 1 -16.64 16.06 10.44
C ARG A 1 -15.50 15.17 10.94
N LEU A 2 -14.75 14.46 10.08
CA LEU A 2 -13.65 13.57 10.51
C LEU A 2 -12.24 14.20 10.46
N GLY A 3 -12.14 15.53 10.38
CA GLY A 3 -10.85 16.26 10.45
C GLY A 3 -9.88 15.98 9.30
N LEU A 4 -10.34 15.53 8.13
CA LEU A 4 -9.45 15.18 7.01
C LEU A 4 -8.61 16.36 6.52
N ALA A 5 -9.19 17.57 6.48
CA ALA A 5 -8.51 18.78 6.01
C ALA A 5 -7.27 19.12 6.86
N SER A 6 -7.37 19.02 8.20
CA SER A 6 -6.23 19.27 9.09
C SER A 6 -5.17 18.16 9.06
N LYS A 7 -5.49 17.00 8.46
CA LYS A 7 -4.57 15.87 8.30
C LYS A 7 -3.93 15.82 6.91
N ALA A 8 -4.35 16.67 5.97
CA ALA A 8 -3.91 16.61 4.58
C ALA A 8 -2.40 16.76 4.45
N ASP A 9 -1.79 17.74 5.13
CA ASP A 9 -0.34 17.96 5.10
C ASP A 9 0.43 16.75 5.64
N GLY A 10 -0.10 16.13 6.70
CA GLY A 10 0.46 14.90 7.27
C GLY A 10 0.39 13.71 6.30
N LEU A 11 -0.72 13.58 5.56
CA LEU A 11 -0.87 12.55 4.53
C LEU A 11 0.10 12.77 3.37
N VAL A 12 0.21 14.01 2.87
CA VAL A 12 1.13 14.36 1.78
C VAL A 12 2.58 14.10 2.21
N ARG A 13 2.95 14.48 3.44
CA ARG A 13 4.26 14.18 3.99
C ARG A 13 4.51 12.68 4.06
N GLY A 14 3.56 11.90 4.58
CA GLY A 14 3.68 10.45 4.65
C GLY A 14 3.84 9.79 3.28
N LEU A 15 3.17 10.30 2.24
CA LEU A 15 3.35 9.83 0.86
C LEU A 15 4.74 10.12 0.32
N LYS A 16 5.28 11.32 0.56
CA LYS A 16 6.65 11.68 0.18
C LYS A 16 7.70 10.84 0.90
N ASP A 17 7.47 10.60 2.20
CA ASP A 17 8.33 9.73 3.00
C ASP A 17 8.32 8.30 2.45
N LEU A 18 7.15 7.77 2.05
CA LEU A 18 7.01 6.46 1.43
C LEU A 18 7.65 6.38 0.03
N GLU A 19 7.53 7.43 -0.76
CA GLU A 19 8.17 7.54 -2.08
C GLU A 19 9.69 7.39 -1.96
N ALA A 20 10.29 8.09 -0.97
CA ALA A 20 11.72 8.05 -0.69
C ALA A 20 12.22 6.69 -0.16
N GLN A 21 11.32 5.80 0.29
CA GLN A 21 11.73 4.47 0.73
C GLN A 21 12.17 3.58 -0.45
N PRO A 22 13.17 2.71 -0.25
CA PRO A 22 13.60 1.75 -1.27
C PRO A 22 12.45 0.84 -1.71
N ASP A 23 12.36 0.57 -3.01
CA ASP A 23 11.39 -0.38 -3.58
C ASP A 23 11.49 -1.74 -2.86
N PRO A 24 10.42 -2.25 -2.23
CA PRO A 24 10.45 -3.53 -1.52
C PRO A 24 10.45 -4.76 -2.45
N LEU A 25 10.16 -4.62 -3.74
CA LEU A 25 9.97 -5.73 -4.67
C LEU A 25 11.27 -6.22 -5.31
N GLY A 26 11.32 -7.51 -5.66
CA GLY A 26 12.42 -8.09 -6.43
C GLY A 26 13.77 -8.18 -5.69
N LYS A 27 13.83 -7.94 -4.38
CA LYS A 27 15.08 -8.00 -3.61
C LYS A 27 15.55 -9.42 -3.44
N LEU A 28 16.77 -9.71 -3.91
CA LEU A 28 17.43 -10.99 -3.67
C LEU A 28 17.86 -11.08 -2.20
N LEU A 29 17.13 -11.84 -1.40
CA LEU A 29 17.41 -12.04 0.02
C LEU A 29 18.45 -13.12 0.26
N MET A 30 18.53 -14.10 -0.65
CA MET A 30 19.42 -15.24 -0.51
C MET A 30 19.67 -15.89 -1.86
N LYS A 31 20.91 -16.33 -2.07
CA LYS A 31 21.32 -17.09 -3.25
C LYS A 31 22.32 -18.16 -2.82
N ARG A 32 22.01 -19.43 -3.08
CA ARG A 32 22.94 -20.54 -2.83
C ARG A 32 22.80 -21.64 -3.86
N ARG A 33 23.88 -22.38 -4.10
CA ARG A 33 23.82 -23.62 -4.86
C ARG A 33 23.36 -24.76 -3.96
N LEU A 34 22.46 -25.61 -4.45
CA LEU A 34 22.07 -26.83 -3.75
C LEU A 34 23.09 -27.94 -4.07
N GLY A 35 23.96 -28.28 -3.12
CA GLY A 35 25.03 -29.26 -3.32
C GLY A 35 26.13 -28.79 -4.29
N LYS A 36 27.06 -29.69 -4.66
CA LYS A 36 28.23 -29.35 -5.50
C LYS A 36 27.86 -29.05 -6.96
N ALA A 37 26.90 -29.78 -7.52
CA ALA A 37 26.48 -29.66 -8.92
C ALA A 37 24.97 -29.37 -9.11
N GLY A 38 24.24 -29.05 -8.05
CA GLY A 38 22.79 -28.82 -8.15
C GLY A 38 22.41 -27.39 -8.54
N PRO A 39 21.09 -27.11 -8.60
CA PRO A 39 20.56 -25.85 -9.10
C PRO A 39 20.84 -24.67 -8.16
N MET A 40 20.76 -23.47 -8.72
CA MET A 40 20.90 -22.23 -7.96
C MET A 40 19.55 -21.88 -7.29
N LEU A 41 19.47 -22.00 -5.98
CA LEU A 41 18.35 -21.51 -5.19
C LEU A 41 18.46 -20.00 -5.01
N ARG A 42 17.37 -19.28 -5.27
CA ARG A 42 17.24 -17.85 -5.02
C ARG A 42 15.98 -17.61 -4.19
N ARG A 43 16.10 -16.81 -3.14
CA ARG A 43 14.95 -16.24 -2.42
C ARG A 43 14.86 -14.78 -2.77
N VAL A 44 13.72 -14.37 -3.31
CA VAL A 44 13.47 -13.01 -3.80
C VAL A 44 12.19 -12.50 -3.15
N THR A 45 12.10 -11.21 -2.83
CA THR A 45 10.84 -10.61 -2.36
C THR A 45 9.83 -10.53 -3.50
N CYS A 46 8.56 -10.78 -3.18
CA CYS A 46 7.42 -10.63 -4.06
C CYS A 46 6.22 -10.07 -3.26
N PRO A 47 5.19 -9.54 -3.93
CA PRO A 47 3.96 -9.14 -3.25
C PRO A 47 3.30 -10.33 -2.56
N ILE A 48 2.49 -10.04 -1.54
CA ILE A 48 1.63 -11.03 -0.91
C ILE A 48 0.51 -11.43 -1.88
N GLY A 49 -0.01 -10.47 -2.64
CA GLY A 49 -1.07 -10.67 -3.63
C GLY A 49 -2.21 -9.69 -3.38
N VAL A 50 -3.27 -10.15 -2.71
CA VAL A 50 -4.47 -9.34 -2.43
C VAL A 50 -4.68 -9.25 -0.92
N LEU A 51 -4.87 -8.02 -0.42
CA LEU A 51 -5.08 -7.74 0.99
C LEU A 51 -6.51 -7.24 1.25
N LEU A 52 -7.24 -7.87 2.16
CA LEU A 52 -8.47 -7.30 2.71
C LEU A 52 -8.13 -6.54 3.99
N ILE A 53 -8.39 -5.24 4.02
CA ILE A 53 -8.11 -4.41 5.20
C ILE A 53 -9.41 -3.83 5.73
N VAL A 54 -9.73 -4.20 6.97
CA VAL A 54 -10.88 -3.71 7.72
C VAL A 54 -10.41 -2.64 8.70
N PHE A 55 -11.04 -1.46 8.67
CA PHE A 55 -10.65 -0.33 9.50
C PHE A 55 -11.87 0.46 9.99
N GLU A 56 -11.68 1.14 11.12
CA GLU A 56 -12.69 1.96 11.79
C GLU A 56 -12.95 3.30 11.06
N SER A 57 -13.66 4.24 11.70
CA SER A 57 -14.06 5.55 11.16
C SER A 57 -12.89 6.55 10.97
N ARG A 58 -11.80 6.12 10.32
CA ARG A 58 -10.58 6.88 10.04
C ARG A 58 -10.35 7.00 8.52
N PRO A 59 -10.90 8.04 7.86
CA PRO A 59 -10.82 8.17 6.40
C PRO A 59 -9.38 8.41 5.92
N ASP A 60 -8.52 8.98 6.76
CA ASP A 60 -7.07 9.12 6.50
C ASP A 60 -6.37 7.77 6.25
N ALA A 61 -6.90 6.67 6.81
CA ALA A 61 -6.33 5.34 6.61
C ALA A 61 -6.45 4.85 5.16
N VAL A 62 -7.46 5.30 4.39
CA VAL A 62 -7.66 4.88 3.00
C VAL A 62 -6.42 5.16 2.14
N ILE A 63 -5.89 6.39 2.24
CA ILE A 63 -4.72 6.82 1.46
C ILE A 63 -3.43 6.14 1.93
N GLN A 64 -3.25 6.02 3.25
CA GLN A 64 -2.08 5.37 3.83
C GLN A 64 -2.01 3.89 3.44
N ILE A 65 -3.13 3.18 3.56
CA ILE A 65 -3.21 1.75 3.21
C ILE A 65 -2.99 1.57 1.70
N ALA A 66 -3.72 2.34 0.88
CA ALA A 66 -3.63 2.18 -0.58
C ALA A 66 -2.22 2.48 -1.10
N SER A 67 -1.58 3.55 -0.63
CA SER A 67 -0.22 3.90 -1.04
C SER A 67 0.81 2.83 -0.68
N LEU A 68 0.74 2.24 0.51
CA LEU A 68 1.59 1.12 0.90
C LEU A 68 1.34 -0.11 0.03
N CYS A 69 0.09 -0.42 -0.28
CA CYS A 69 -0.26 -1.55 -1.14
C CYS A 69 0.29 -1.35 -2.56
N ILE A 70 0.15 -0.15 -3.13
CA ILE A 70 0.71 0.21 -4.44
C ILE A 70 2.23 0.05 -4.43
N LYS A 71 2.93 0.66 -3.45
CA LYS A 71 4.40 0.56 -3.33
C LYS A 71 4.90 -0.88 -3.17
N SER A 72 4.11 -1.73 -2.52
CA SER A 72 4.44 -3.15 -2.28
C SER A 72 3.85 -4.10 -3.31
N GLY A 73 3.28 -3.60 -4.42
CA GLY A 73 2.73 -4.41 -5.51
C GLY A 73 1.53 -5.28 -5.10
N ASN A 74 0.82 -4.91 -4.04
CA ASN A 74 -0.38 -5.63 -3.57
C ASN A 74 -1.65 -4.96 -4.07
N ALA A 75 -2.63 -5.76 -4.46
CA ALA A 75 -4.00 -5.30 -4.58
C ALA A 75 -4.63 -5.19 -3.19
N VAL A 76 -5.61 -4.28 -3.04
CA VAL A 76 -6.27 -4.07 -1.74
C VAL A 76 -7.79 -3.97 -1.88
N ILE A 77 -8.50 -4.61 -0.97
CA ILE A 77 -9.93 -4.47 -0.73
C ILE A 77 -10.10 -3.72 0.59
N LEU A 78 -10.68 -2.53 0.53
CA LEU A 78 -10.85 -1.66 1.69
C LEU A 78 -12.26 -1.79 2.26
N LYS A 79 -12.38 -2.30 3.48
CA LYS A 79 -13.64 -2.39 4.23
C LYS A 79 -13.64 -1.41 5.40
N GLY A 80 -14.06 -0.18 5.12
CA GLY A 80 -14.23 0.85 6.15
C GLY A 80 -15.53 0.73 6.95
N GLY A 81 -15.57 1.43 8.08
CA GLY A 81 -16.78 1.66 8.88
C GLY A 81 -17.85 2.48 8.15
N LYS A 82 -19.12 2.24 8.50
CA LYS A 82 -20.27 2.90 7.85
C LYS A 82 -20.27 4.43 8.04
N GLU A 83 -19.79 4.90 9.19
CA GLU A 83 -19.79 6.32 9.56
C GLU A 83 -18.86 7.17 8.67
N ALA A 84 -17.81 6.56 8.10
CA ALA A 84 -16.85 7.22 7.21
C ALA A 84 -17.12 6.93 5.72
N GLN A 85 -18.22 6.26 5.38
CA GLN A 85 -18.49 5.78 4.01
C GLN A 85 -18.40 6.89 2.96
N SER A 86 -19.03 8.04 3.19
CA SER A 86 -19.00 9.16 2.24
C SER A 86 -17.59 9.75 2.07
N SER A 87 -16.82 9.87 3.17
CA SER A 87 -15.44 10.36 3.12
C SER A 87 -14.51 9.36 2.42
N ASN A 88 -14.66 8.07 2.71
CA ASN A 88 -13.88 7.02 2.07
C ASN A 88 -14.14 6.98 0.57
N ARG A 89 -15.40 7.09 0.15
CA ARG A 89 -15.77 7.14 -1.27
C ARG A 89 -15.18 8.36 -1.97
N ALA A 90 -15.29 9.54 -1.37
CA ALA A 90 -14.70 10.75 -1.93
C ALA A 90 -13.17 10.63 -2.10
N LEU A 91 -12.46 10.03 -1.13
CA LEU A 91 -11.02 9.78 -1.24
C LEU A 91 -10.67 8.79 -2.35
N VAL A 92 -11.47 7.73 -2.52
CA VAL A 92 -11.29 6.77 -3.61
C VAL A 92 -11.47 7.48 -4.96
N ASP A 93 -12.58 8.20 -5.14
CA ASP A 93 -12.96 8.76 -6.43
C ASP A 93 -12.07 9.94 -6.84
N LEU A 94 -11.65 10.79 -5.88
CA LEU A 94 -10.89 12.00 -6.18
C LEU A 94 -9.37 11.79 -6.16
N VAL A 95 -8.87 10.76 -5.47
CA VAL A 95 -7.43 10.56 -5.27
C VAL A 95 -6.97 9.23 -5.83
N LEU A 96 -7.53 8.12 -5.36
CA LEU A 96 -7.01 6.80 -5.70
C LEU A 96 -7.33 6.38 -7.14
N ALA A 97 -8.58 6.55 -7.59
CA ALA A 97 -8.97 6.15 -8.94
C ALA A 97 -8.19 6.92 -10.03
N PRO A 98 -8.01 8.26 -9.95
CA PRO A 98 -7.15 8.98 -10.89
C PRO A 98 -5.69 8.54 -10.81
N ALA A 99 -5.15 8.30 -9.61
CA ALA A 99 -3.76 7.89 -9.43
C ALA A 99 -3.45 6.50 -10.00
N LEU A 100 -4.44 5.59 -10.03
CA LEU A 100 -4.31 4.26 -10.62
C LEU A 100 -4.49 4.25 -12.15
N ALA A 101 -5.07 5.32 -12.71
CA ALA A 101 -5.30 5.46 -14.15
C ALA A 101 -4.15 6.19 -14.88
N ALA A 102 -3.24 6.82 -14.14
CA ALA A 102 -2.05 7.49 -14.64
C ALA A 102 -0.88 6.50 -14.80
#